data_AF-A0A238X4S6-F1
#
_entry.id   AF-A0A238X4S6-F1
#
_cell.length_a   1.000
_cell.length_b   1.000
_cell.length_c   1.000
_cell.angle_alpha   90.00
_cell.angle_beta   90.00
_cell.angle_gamma   90.00
#
_symmetry.space_group_name_H-M   'P 1'
#
loop_
_entity.id
_entity.type
_entity.pdbx_description
1 polymer ?
#
loop_
_entity_poly.entity_id
_entity_poly.type
_entity_poly.pdbx_seq_one_letter_code
_entity_poly.pdbx_strand_id
1 'polypeptide(L)'
;MVSTVTVKRALAALATRTDTARRPYAAVIDEADAARGDLRRAAGFVDAVGLDRLVEAISNAERDGREARAQRGRDALAAYRRFQAAAADERGTAGTGRVDGVAPDTTMGADHFHSGPGTTKPGNGQGSNR
;
A
#
# COMPACT_ATOMS: atom_id res chain seq x y z
N MET A 1 -11.90 -42.72 34.73
CA MET A 1 -10.67 -42.86 33.93
C MET A 1 -11.01 -42.51 32.49
N VAL A 2 -10.43 -41.45 31.92
CA VAL A 2 -10.75 -41.03 30.54
C VAL A 2 -10.15 -42.04 29.56
N SER A 3 -10.96 -42.56 28.65
CA SER A 3 -10.50 -43.52 27.63
C SER A 3 -9.63 -42.82 26.60
N THR A 4 -8.58 -43.51 26.14
CA THR A 4 -7.70 -43.03 25.05
C THR A 4 -8.48 -42.74 23.77
N VAL A 5 -9.63 -43.39 23.56
CA VAL A 5 -10.55 -43.12 22.44
C VAL A 5 -11.18 -41.73 22.55
N THR A 6 -11.57 -41.31 23.75
CA THR A 6 -12.13 -39.97 24.02
C THR A 6 -11.09 -38.89 23.76
N VAL A 7 -9.84 -39.13 24.20
CA VAL A 7 -8.72 -38.20 23.95
C VAL A 7 -8.43 -38.08 22.46
N LYS A 8 -8.39 -39.20 21.72
CA LYS A 8 -8.18 -39.19 20.26
C LYS A 8 -9.29 -38.44 19.53
N ARG A 9 -10.56 -38.64 19.90
CA ARG A 9 -11.69 -37.90 19.29
C ARG A 9 -11.64 -36.41 19.61
N ALA A 10 -11.30 -36.03 20.83
CA ALA A 10 -11.17 -34.63 21.22
C ALA A 10 -10.02 -33.94 20.45
N LEU A 11 -8.86 -34.60 20.33
CA LEU A 11 -7.73 -34.10 19.54
C LEU A 11 -8.07 -33.99 18.05
N ALA A 12 -8.77 -34.98 17.48
CA ALA A 12 -9.20 -34.93 16.08
C ALA A 12 -10.18 -33.77 15.83
N ALA A 13 -11.17 -33.59 16.70
CA ALA A 13 -12.12 -32.48 16.61
C ALA A 13 -11.41 -31.12 16.74
N LEU A 14 -10.43 -31.02 17.63
CA LEU A 14 -9.62 -29.81 17.78
C LEU A 14 -8.79 -29.53 16.53
N ALA A 15 -8.14 -30.54 15.95
CA ALA A 15 -7.37 -30.40 14.72
C ALA A 15 -8.24 -29.93 13.55
N THR A 16 -9.43 -30.52 13.36
CA THR A 16 -10.38 -30.09 12.31
C THR A 16 -10.88 -28.66 12.54
N ARG A 17 -11.16 -28.28 13.79
CA ARG A 17 -11.56 -26.90 14.12
C ARG A 17 -10.44 -25.90 13.80
N THR A 18 -9.19 -26.25 14.12
CA THR A 18 -8.05 -25.38 13.80
C THR A 18 -7.83 -25.31 12.29
N ASP A 19 -7.95 -26.42 11.54
CA ASP A 19 -7.82 -26.44 10.08
C ASP A 19 -8.90 -25.58 9.39
N THR A 20 -10.14 -25.64 9.89
CA THR A 20 -11.26 -24.83 9.40
C THR A 20 -11.21 -23.37 9.86
N ALA A 21 -10.52 -23.03 10.95
CA ALA A 21 -10.16 -21.65 11.28
C ALA A 21 -8.96 -21.16 10.45
N ARG A 22 -8.14 -22.09 9.95
CA ARG A 22 -6.94 -21.84 9.17
C ARG A 22 -7.15 -21.66 7.66
N ARG A 23 -8.05 -22.44 7.07
CA ARG A 23 -8.55 -22.25 5.69
C ARG A 23 -9.15 -20.85 5.38
N PRO A 24 -9.88 -20.17 6.30
CA PRO A 24 -10.45 -18.85 6.08
C PRO A 24 -9.38 -17.80 5.83
N TYR A 25 -8.34 -17.72 6.67
CA TYR A 25 -7.27 -16.73 6.46
C TYR A 25 -6.50 -17.03 5.17
N ALA A 26 -6.37 -18.32 4.83
CA ALA A 26 -5.73 -18.74 3.61
C ALA A 26 -6.50 -18.26 2.36
N ALA A 27 -7.82 -18.43 2.34
CA ALA A 27 -8.67 -17.94 1.26
C ALA A 27 -8.64 -16.40 1.14
N VAL A 28 -8.65 -15.67 2.26
CA VAL A 28 -8.58 -14.20 2.27
C VAL A 28 -7.28 -13.70 1.64
N ILE A 29 -6.13 -14.31 1.99
CA ILE A 29 -4.83 -13.90 1.44
C ILE A 29 -4.73 -14.20 -0.07
N ASP A 30 -5.19 -15.37 -0.51
CA ASP A 30 -5.12 -15.73 -1.93
C ASP A 30 -6.07 -14.87 -2.78
N GLU A 31 -7.28 -14.56 -2.30
CA GLU A 31 -8.20 -13.65 -3.01
C GLU A 31 -7.61 -12.24 -3.07
N ALA A 32 -7.01 -11.74 -1.98
CA ALA A 32 -6.36 -10.43 -1.97
C ALA A 32 -5.20 -10.33 -2.98
N ASP A 33 -4.37 -11.38 -3.07
CA ASP A 33 -3.25 -11.47 -4.02
C ASP A 33 -3.75 -11.60 -5.46
N ALA A 34 -4.84 -12.33 -5.71
CA ALA A 34 -5.43 -12.44 -7.04
C ALA A 34 -6.10 -11.11 -7.48
N ALA A 35 -6.80 -10.44 -6.57
CA ALA A 35 -7.53 -9.21 -6.86
C ALA A 35 -6.61 -8.00 -7.12
N ARG A 36 -5.34 -8.01 -6.65
CA ARG A 36 -4.42 -6.87 -6.85
C ARG A 36 -4.11 -6.56 -8.32
N GLY A 37 -4.35 -7.50 -9.23
CA GLY A 37 -4.14 -7.31 -10.68
C GLY A 37 -5.33 -6.65 -11.40
N ASP A 38 -6.47 -6.49 -10.73
CA ASP A 38 -7.69 -5.91 -11.29
C ASP A 38 -8.29 -4.90 -10.31
N LEU A 39 -8.25 -3.61 -10.66
CA LEU A 39 -8.71 -2.53 -9.78
C LEU A 39 -10.18 -2.66 -9.36
N ARG A 40 -11.05 -3.18 -10.22
CA ARG A 40 -12.47 -3.36 -9.90
C ARG A 40 -12.65 -4.48 -8.90
N ARG A 41 -11.90 -5.57 -9.09
CA ARG A 41 -11.90 -6.71 -8.17
C ARG A 41 -11.25 -6.36 -6.83
N ALA A 42 -10.17 -5.57 -6.85
CA ALA A 42 -9.52 -5.00 -5.68
C ALA A 42 -10.49 -4.13 -4.86
N ALA A 43 -11.25 -3.26 -5.51
CA ALA A 43 -12.27 -2.45 -4.83
C ALA A 43 -13.37 -3.33 -4.20
N GLY A 44 -13.85 -4.34 -4.92
CA GLY A 44 -14.84 -5.30 -4.40
C GLY A 44 -14.32 -6.10 -3.20
N PHE A 45 -13.04 -6.48 -3.21
CA PHE A 45 -12.41 -7.13 -2.06
C PHE A 45 -12.35 -6.22 -0.83
N VAL A 46 -11.95 -4.95 -1.02
CA VAL A 46 -11.89 -3.97 0.08
C VAL A 46 -13.28 -3.70 0.66
N ASP A 47 -14.31 -3.62 -0.18
CA ASP A 47 -15.69 -3.40 0.25
C ASP A 47 -16.28 -4.61 1.01
N ALA A 48 -16.03 -5.83 0.50
CA ALA A 48 -16.60 -7.05 1.09
C ALA A 48 -15.85 -7.57 2.33
N VAL A 49 -14.51 -7.44 2.35
CA VAL A 49 -13.65 -8.06 3.38
C VAL A 49 -13.00 -6.99 4.25
N GLY A 50 -12.53 -5.89 3.66
CA GLY A 50 -11.78 -4.85 4.34
C GLY A 50 -10.30 -5.20 4.55
N LEU A 51 -9.46 -4.16 4.63
CA LEU A 51 -8.01 -4.33 4.81
C LEU A 51 -7.64 -4.78 6.23
N ASP A 52 -8.44 -4.46 7.24
CA ASP A 52 -8.19 -4.89 8.62
C ASP A 52 -8.27 -6.42 8.75
N ARG A 53 -9.22 -7.04 8.05
CA ARG A 53 -9.33 -8.50 7.96
C ARG A 53 -8.16 -9.14 7.22
N LEU A 54 -7.62 -8.46 6.20
CA LEU A 54 -6.40 -8.92 5.51
C LEU A 54 -5.19 -8.88 6.46
N VAL A 55 -5.05 -7.82 7.28
CA VAL A 55 -4.00 -7.74 8.31
C VAL A 55 -4.14 -8.88 9.33
N GLU A 56 -5.35 -9.12 9.83
CA GLU A 56 -5.62 -10.22 10.76
C GLU A 56 -5.26 -11.59 10.15
N ALA A 57 -5.61 -11.80 8.87
CA ALA A 57 -5.29 -13.01 8.14
C ALA A 57 -3.77 -13.23 8.01
N ILE A 58 -3.00 -12.16 7.76
CA ILE A 58 -1.54 -12.20 7.71
C ILE A 58 -0.96 -12.58 9.07
N SER A 59 -1.40 -11.93 10.16
CA SER A 59 -0.92 -12.25 11.51
C SER A 59 -1.22 -13.69 11.91
N ASN A 60 -2.36 -14.25 11.49
CA ASN A 60 -2.68 -15.66 11.70
C ASN A 60 -1.76 -16.58 10.88
N ALA A 61 -1.45 -16.23 9.64
CA ALA A 61 -0.50 -16.99 8.81
C ALA A 61 0.93 -16.97 9.39
N GLU A 62 1.37 -15.85 9.96
CA GLU A 62 2.66 -15.71 10.65
C GLU A 62 2.74 -16.59 11.90
N ARG A 63 1.72 -16.52 12.77
CA ARG A 63 1.62 -17.37 13.97
C ARG A 63 1.64 -18.86 13.65
N ASP A 64 1.12 -19.21 12.47
CA ASP A 64 1.07 -20.57 11.96
C ASP A 64 2.32 -20.99 11.18
N GLY A 65 3.37 -20.16 11.14
CA GLY A 65 4.64 -20.46 10.47
C GLY A 65 4.53 -20.54 8.93
N ARG A 66 3.47 -19.96 8.35
CA ARG A 66 3.23 -19.95 6.89
C ARG A 66 3.84 -18.70 6.25
N GLU A 67 5.14 -18.52 6.40
CA GLU A 67 5.85 -17.30 6.01
C GLU A 67 5.64 -16.90 4.54
N ALA A 68 5.72 -17.86 3.61
CA ALA A 68 5.50 -17.57 2.18
C ALA A 68 4.10 -16.98 1.92
N ARG A 69 3.09 -17.41 2.68
CA ARG A 69 1.72 -16.92 2.56
C ARG A 69 1.55 -15.56 3.22
N ALA A 70 2.13 -15.39 4.41
CA ALA A 70 2.19 -14.09 5.08
C ALA A 70 2.87 -13.04 4.18
N GLN A 71 3.96 -13.41 3.49
CA GLN A 71 4.65 -12.52 2.57
C GLN A 71 3.76 -12.08 1.41
N ARG A 72 3.07 -13.02 0.74
CA ARG A 72 2.10 -12.66 -0.32
C ARG A 72 1.02 -11.71 0.17
N GLY A 73 0.51 -11.93 1.38
CA GLY A 73 -0.48 -11.03 1.99
C GLY A 73 0.08 -9.63 2.24
N ARG A 74 1.33 -9.50 2.72
CA ARG A 74 1.99 -8.20 2.89
C ARG A 74 2.21 -7.48 1.56
N ASP A 75 2.62 -8.22 0.53
CA ASP A 75 2.81 -7.68 -0.82
C ASP A 75 1.48 -7.15 -1.39
N ALA A 76 0.39 -7.91 -1.21
CA ALA A 76 -0.96 -7.46 -1.57
C ALA A 76 -1.35 -6.19 -0.80
N LEU A 77 -1.16 -6.17 0.52
CA LEU A 77 -1.48 -5.01 1.37
C LEU A 77 -0.69 -3.75 0.96
N ALA A 78 0.58 -3.90 0.60
CA ALA A 78 1.39 -2.81 0.07
C ALA A 78 0.83 -2.27 -1.26
N ALA A 79 0.34 -3.14 -2.15
CA ALA A 79 -0.32 -2.72 -3.38
C ALA A 79 -1.61 -1.93 -3.11
N TYR A 80 -2.48 -2.41 -2.21
CA TYR A 80 -3.70 -1.70 -1.82
C TYR A 80 -3.41 -0.31 -1.25
N ARG A 81 -2.38 -0.17 -0.41
CA ARG A 81 -1.97 1.14 0.13
C ARG A 81 -1.50 2.10 -0.98
N ARG A 82 -0.78 1.60 -1.99
CA ARG A 82 -0.39 2.41 -3.15
C ARG A 82 -1.60 2.85 -3.97
N PHE A 83 -2.59 1.98 -4.16
CA PHE A 83 -3.83 2.35 -4.85
C PHE A 83 -4.59 3.45 -4.11
N GLN A 84 -4.66 3.38 -2.76
CA GLN A 84 -5.27 4.44 -1.97
C GLN A 84 -4.50 5.76 -2.04
N ALA A 85 -3.15 5.71 -2.01
CA ALA A 85 -2.32 6.89 -2.15
C ALA A 85 -2.52 7.57 -3.52
N ALA A 86 -2.53 6.79 -4.61
CA ALA A 86 -2.79 7.31 -5.95
C ALA A 86 -4.19 7.92 -6.06
N ALA A 87 -5.22 7.25 -5.53
CA ALA A 87 -6.59 7.78 -5.53
C ALA A 87 -6.74 9.05 -4.68
N ALA A 88 -5.95 9.23 -3.63
CA ALA A 88 -5.92 10.44 -2.83
C ALA A 88 -5.21 11.59 -3.55
N ASP A 89 -4.12 11.30 -4.27
CA ASP A 89 -3.36 12.27 -5.07
C ASP A 89 -4.22 12.85 -6.21
N GLU A 90 -5.00 12.02 -6.91
CA GLU A 90 -5.95 12.46 -7.93
C GLU A 90 -7.04 13.39 -7.36
N ARG A 91 -7.52 13.12 -6.14
CA ARG A 91 -8.50 13.98 -5.46
C ARG A 91 -7.89 15.30 -4.96
N GLY A 92 -6.62 15.29 -4.57
CA GLY A 92 -5.89 16.50 -4.15
C GLY A 92 -5.54 17.42 -5.31
N THR A 93 -5.19 16.84 -6.46
CA THR A 93 -4.79 17.60 -7.66
C THR A 93 -5.98 18.23 -8.39
N ALA A 94 -7.20 17.68 -8.23
CA ALA A 94 -8.43 18.28 -8.73
C ALA A 94 -8.87 19.55 -7.96
N GLY A 95 -8.18 19.91 -6.87
CA GLY A 95 -8.52 21.04 -6.00
C GLY A 95 -7.65 22.30 -6.13
N THR A 96 -6.62 22.32 -6.98
CA THR A 96 -5.75 23.51 -7.15
C THR A 96 -5.78 24.04 -8.58
N GLY A 97 -6.99 24.32 -9.06
CA GLY A 97 -7.21 25.32 -10.08
C GLY A 97 -7.35 26.69 -9.43
N ARG A 98 -6.33 27.54 -9.61
CA ARG A 98 -6.28 28.99 -9.31
C ARG A 98 -5.89 29.39 -7.87
N VAL A 99 -4.60 29.68 -7.69
CA VAL A 99 -4.20 30.98 -7.16
C VAL A 99 -3.24 31.64 -8.15
N ASP A 100 -3.81 32.59 -8.88
CA ASP A 100 -3.08 33.67 -9.53
C ASP A 100 -2.16 34.33 -8.50
N GLY A 101 -1.01 34.79 -8.98
CA GLY A 101 0.05 35.34 -8.16
C GLY A 101 -0.42 36.45 -7.21
N VAL A 102 0.11 36.40 -5.99
CA VAL A 102 0.56 37.54 -5.18
C VAL A 102 1.36 36.88 -4.04
N ALA A 103 2.66 37.17 -4.00
CA ALA A 103 3.47 36.86 -2.83
C ALA A 103 3.07 37.80 -1.68
N PRO A 104 2.84 37.29 -0.46
CA PRO A 104 2.97 38.10 0.72
C PRO A 104 4.37 37.89 1.31
N ASP A 105 5.12 38.99 1.29
CA ASP A 105 6.23 39.31 2.17
C ASP A 105 6.01 38.77 3.59
N THR A 106 6.90 37.90 4.07
CA THR A 106 7.10 37.70 5.50
C THR A 106 8.55 37.33 5.77
N THR A 107 9.22 38.27 6.40
CA THR A 107 10.59 38.24 6.93
C THR A 107 10.83 37.01 7.82
N MET A 108 11.92 36.27 7.59
CA MET A 108 12.99 35.99 8.58
C MET A 108 14.01 34.96 8.06
N GLY A 109 15.25 35.45 7.93
CA GLY A 109 16.54 34.76 8.04
C GLY A 109 16.67 33.28 7.66
N ALA A 110 17.35 33.02 6.55
CA ALA A 110 18.44 32.04 6.52
C ALA A 110 19.26 32.28 5.25
N ASP A 111 20.56 32.48 5.44
CA ASP A 111 21.57 32.43 4.41
C ASP A 111 21.39 31.20 3.52
N HIS A 112 21.52 31.36 2.20
CA HIS A 112 22.17 30.42 1.28
C HIS A 112 22.19 31.02 -0.13
N PHE A 113 23.14 31.92 -0.36
CA PHE A 113 23.66 32.14 -1.71
C PHE A 113 24.36 30.85 -2.15
N HIS A 114 23.77 30.12 -3.09
CA HIS A 114 24.50 29.16 -3.91
C HIS A 114 24.59 29.74 -5.31
N SER A 115 25.66 30.51 -5.54
CA SER A 115 26.11 30.87 -6.88
C SER A 115 26.44 29.59 -7.66
N GLY A 116 25.48 29.08 -8.42
CA GLY A 116 25.79 28.14 -9.50
C GLY A 116 26.62 28.87 -10.56
N PRO A 117 27.69 28.28 -11.11
CA PRO A 117 28.49 28.92 -12.14
C PRO A 117 27.62 29.09 -13.39
N GLY A 118 27.33 30.34 -13.74
CA GLY A 118 26.60 30.68 -14.95
C GLY A 118 27.32 30.14 -16.18
N THR A 119 26.62 29.35 -16.99
CA THR A 119 27.05 29.02 -18.35
C THR A 119 26.89 30.28 -19.20
N THR A 120 27.99 31.00 -19.44
CA THR A 120 28.01 32.11 -20.37
C THR A 120 27.65 31.60 -21.77
N LYS A 121 26.52 32.05 -22.30
CA LYS A 121 26.07 31.77 -23.68
C LYS A 121 27.03 32.49 -24.65
N PRO A 122 27.77 31.81 -25.55
CA PRO A 122 28.55 32.52 -26.55
C PRO A 122 27.59 33.23 -27.51
N GLY A 123 27.81 34.54 -27.70
CA GLY A 123 27.01 35.38 -28.57
C GLY A 123 27.31 35.10 -30.04
N ASN A 124 26.41 34.42 -30.71
CA ASN A 124 26.34 34.33 -32.17
C ASN A 124 25.03 34.98 -32.63
N GLY A 125 25.16 36.24 -33.06
CA GLY A 125 24.09 37.03 -33.67
C GLY A 125 24.71 38.15 -34.50
N GLN A 126 24.75 37.92 -35.81
CA GLN A 126 25.08 38.90 -36.85
C GLN A 126 24.14 40.12 -36.80
N GLY A 127 24.63 41.26 -37.28
CA GLY A 127 23.85 42.46 -37.60
C GLY A 127 24.78 43.67 -37.74
N SER A 128 25.39 43.92 -38.90
CA SER A 128 24.87 44.77 -39.98
C SER A 128 24.95 46.28 -39.70
N ASN A 129 25.90 46.91 -40.39
CA ASN A 129 25.79 48.21 -41.05
C ASN A 129 25.67 49.48 -40.19
N ARG A 130 26.72 50.32 -40.19
CA ARG A 130 26.70 51.68 -40.79
C ARG A 130 28.11 52.28 -40.80
#